data_AF-A0A955WNC7-F1
#
_entry.id   AF-A0A955WNC7-F1
#
_cell.length_a   1.000
_cell.length_b   1.000
_cell.length_c   1.000
_cell.angle_alpha   90.00
_cell.angle_beta   90.00
_cell.angle_gamma   90.00
#
_symmetry.space_group_name_H-M   'P 1'
#
loop_
_entity.id
_entity.type
_entity.pdbx_description
1 polymer ?
#
loop_
_entity_poly.entity_id
_entity_poly.type
_entity_poly.pdbx_seq_one_letter_code
_entity_poly.pdbx_strand_id
1 'polypeptide(L)'
;MSALRDAGLLLALAGALSACRERPQPAAPSPTPVAKAMPSEKPAPAEVKPEAGDSAGLPEATDAQREAFADAEAALARGDEHAALAAWLRASEGPASGLAISAQLAAAARLESENRPAEARALYDKLLEGPGAQMAEVQFTAARAFAAGGDSARAIEGFRAALKLEADFLPAYPLLGALLVQAGKTELAAPLMFEYEKRIDALRKRLADPTAQLGDRLAVIDVFALIEDERATAALIEALKSDEPHLRLSAGDALANDAAPEALKALAEATMAEADPINKRALAASLHRAKARVEATLRTPLPALPKPQPAAPAQQ
;
A
#
# COMPACT_ATOMS: atom_id res chain seq x y z
N MET A 1 -12.83 -9.42 -4.20
CA MET A 1 -12.20 -8.42 -5.09
C MET A 1 -12.25 -7.12 -4.31
N SER A 2 -11.10 -6.61 -3.84
CA SER A 2 -11.08 -5.58 -2.79
C SER A 2 -11.76 -4.27 -3.25
N ALA A 3 -12.48 -3.66 -2.33
CA ALA A 3 -13.35 -2.52 -2.54
C ALA A 3 -12.62 -1.17 -2.66
N LEU A 4 -11.29 -1.23 -2.81
CA LEU A 4 -10.36 -0.13 -2.59
C LEU A 4 -9.36 0.05 -3.75
N ARG A 5 -9.74 -0.40 -4.95
CA ARG A 5 -8.94 -0.26 -6.18
C ARG A 5 -8.85 1.18 -6.72
N ASP A 6 -9.41 2.17 -6.01
CA ASP A 6 -9.27 3.58 -6.35
C ASP A 6 -7.83 4.05 -6.19
N ALA A 7 -7.37 4.87 -7.15
CA ALA A 7 -5.99 5.31 -7.25
C ALA A 7 -5.46 6.01 -5.97
N GLY A 8 -6.35 6.63 -5.18
CA GLY A 8 -6.01 7.26 -3.90
C GLY A 8 -5.53 6.27 -2.83
N LEU A 9 -6.06 5.04 -2.76
CA LEU A 9 -5.59 4.06 -1.77
C LEU A 9 -4.31 3.34 -2.24
N LEU A 10 -4.13 3.14 -3.55
CA LEU A 10 -2.83 2.73 -4.09
C LEU A 10 -1.76 3.80 -3.81
N LEU A 11 -2.10 5.10 -3.86
CA LEU A 11 -1.21 6.17 -3.39
C LEU A 11 -0.94 6.12 -1.88
N ALA A 12 -1.95 5.80 -1.05
CA ALA A 12 -1.77 5.66 0.39
C ALA A 12 -0.92 4.44 0.78
N LEU A 13 -1.09 3.30 0.09
CA LEU A 13 -0.25 2.10 0.24
C LEU A 13 1.17 2.37 -0.28
N ALA A 14 1.32 2.96 -1.47
CA ALA A 14 2.61 3.36 -2.00
C ALA A 14 3.31 4.39 -1.09
N GLY A 15 2.56 5.31 -0.48
CA GLY A 15 3.04 6.26 0.52
C GLY A 15 3.50 5.57 1.81
N ALA A 16 2.71 4.65 2.36
CA ALA A 16 3.06 3.86 3.55
C ALA A 16 4.18 2.82 3.31
N LEU A 17 4.50 2.53 2.05
CA LEU A 17 5.67 1.75 1.61
C LEU A 17 6.88 2.64 1.27
N SER A 18 6.66 3.89 0.83
CA SER A 18 7.71 4.83 0.39
C SER A 18 8.07 5.91 1.42
N ALA A 19 7.36 6.01 2.54
CA ALA A 19 7.69 6.91 3.66
C ALA A 19 9.07 6.63 4.29
N CYS A 20 9.71 5.53 3.88
CA CYS A 20 11.14 5.31 4.00
C CYS A 20 11.84 5.30 2.62
N ARG A 21 11.78 6.39 1.81
CA ARG A 21 12.96 7.23 1.47
C ARG A 21 12.86 8.25 0.32
N GLU A 22 13.72 9.26 0.51
CA GLU A 22 14.34 10.18 -0.45
C GLU A 22 13.47 11.26 -1.14
N ARG A 23 14.00 12.49 -1.10
CA ARG A 23 13.44 13.71 -1.71
C ARG A 23 14.03 13.91 -3.12
N PRO A 24 13.31 14.63 -3.99
CA PRO A 24 13.93 15.55 -4.96
C PRO A 24 13.72 17.02 -4.56
N GLN A 25 14.66 17.89 -4.92
CA GLN A 25 14.51 19.36 -4.83
C GLN A 25 14.06 19.97 -6.18
N PRO A 26 13.49 21.19 -6.18
CA PRO A 26 12.69 21.70 -7.31
C PRO A 26 13.50 22.47 -8.36
N ALA A 27 12.92 22.58 -9.55
CA ALA A 27 13.25 23.59 -10.56
C ALA A 27 12.05 24.54 -10.76
N ALA A 28 12.32 25.82 -11.01
CA ALA A 28 11.32 26.90 -11.09
C ALA A 28 11.80 28.00 -12.08
N PRO A 29 11.02 29.07 -12.35
CA PRO A 29 9.68 29.08 -12.95
C PRO A 29 9.54 30.14 -14.07
N SER A 30 8.34 30.39 -14.62
CA SER A 30 7.74 31.70 -15.06
C SER A 30 6.61 31.51 -16.13
N PRO A 31 5.83 32.54 -16.55
CA PRO A 31 4.65 33.02 -15.80
C PRO A 31 3.33 33.20 -16.62
N THR A 32 2.25 33.54 -15.90
CA THR A 32 0.81 33.75 -16.28
C THR A 32 0.51 35.10 -16.99
N PRO A 33 -0.72 35.41 -17.57
CA PRO A 33 -1.95 35.72 -16.78
C PRO A 33 -3.40 35.62 -17.39
N VAL A 34 -4.38 35.21 -16.54
CA VAL A 34 -5.71 35.83 -16.18
C VAL A 34 -6.80 36.23 -17.22
N ALA A 35 -8.07 35.77 -17.00
CA ALA A 35 -9.35 36.54 -17.13
C ALA A 35 -10.61 35.82 -16.54
N LYS A 36 -11.76 36.51 -16.37
CA LYS A 36 -13.04 36.08 -15.70
C LYS A 36 -14.21 35.92 -16.73
N ALA A 37 -15.49 35.54 -16.45
CA ALA A 37 -16.33 35.47 -15.24
C ALA A 37 -17.57 34.50 -15.37
N MET A 38 -18.50 34.53 -14.41
CA MET A 38 -19.88 33.92 -14.39
C MET A 38 -20.97 35.05 -14.40
N PRO A 39 -22.33 34.88 -14.17
CA PRO A 39 -23.16 33.71 -13.79
C PRO A 39 -24.61 33.60 -14.39
N SER A 40 -25.40 32.58 -14.00
CA SER A 40 -26.91 32.58 -13.96
C SER A 40 -27.50 31.42 -13.15
N GLU A 41 -28.67 31.61 -12.52
CA GLU A 41 -29.51 30.62 -11.80
C GLU A 41 -30.94 30.55 -12.44
N LYS A 42 -31.90 29.63 -12.19
CA LYS A 42 -32.12 28.40 -11.35
C LYS A 42 -33.22 27.55 -12.12
N PRO A 43 -34.13 26.69 -11.58
CA PRO A 43 -34.41 26.19 -10.22
C PRO A 43 -34.50 24.63 -10.06
N ALA A 44 -34.73 24.18 -8.81
CA ALA A 44 -35.14 22.83 -8.39
C ALA A 44 -36.70 22.73 -8.36
N PRO A 45 -37.40 21.60 -8.00
CA PRO A 45 -36.90 20.39 -7.32
C PRO A 45 -37.49 19.02 -7.75
N ALA A 46 -36.84 17.94 -7.29
CA ALA A 46 -37.48 16.69 -6.83
C ALA A 46 -36.49 15.90 -5.97
N GLU A 47 -36.91 15.42 -4.79
CA GLU A 47 -36.07 14.60 -3.92
C GLU A 47 -35.95 13.17 -4.47
N VAL A 48 -34.71 12.71 -4.70
CA VAL A 48 -34.39 11.29 -4.87
C VAL A 48 -33.23 10.97 -3.94
N LYS A 49 -33.45 10.06 -2.99
CA LYS A 49 -32.37 9.55 -2.12
C LYS A 49 -31.30 8.86 -2.97
N PRO A 50 -30.02 9.23 -2.85
CA PRO A 50 -28.94 8.36 -3.28
C PRO A 50 -28.66 7.33 -2.17
N GLU A 51 -29.13 6.10 -2.35
CA GLU A 51 -28.37 4.94 -1.82
C GLU A 51 -27.16 4.74 -2.74
N ALA A 52 -26.19 5.64 -2.60
CA ALA A 52 -24.91 5.58 -3.28
C ALA A 52 -23.85 5.27 -2.21
N GLY A 53 -23.62 3.98 -2.02
CA GLY A 53 -22.45 3.49 -1.31
C GLY A 53 -21.35 3.11 -2.30
N ASP A 54 -20.09 3.24 -1.88
CA ASP A 54 -18.97 2.68 -2.61
C ASP A 54 -19.00 1.13 -2.61
N SER A 55 -18.05 0.51 -3.29
CA SER A 55 -17.99 -0.96 -3.37
C SER A 55 -17.70 -1.67 -2.03
N ALA A 56 -17.41 -0.93 -0.95
CA ALA A 56 -17.28 -1.44 0.41
C ALA A 56 -18.60 -1.34 1.20
N GLY A 57 -19.65 -0.76 0.62
CA GLY A 57 -20.90 -0.46 1.31
C GLY A 57 -20.82 0.75 2.24
N LEU A 58 -19.78 1.59 2.11
CA LEU A 58 -19.67 2.85 2.85
C LEU A 58 -20.38 3.97 2.06
N PRO A 59 -21.00 4.96 2.73
CA PRO A 59 -21.53 6.14 2.06
C PRO A 59 -20.53 6.82 1.13
N GLU A 60 -21.00 7.37 0.01
CA GLU A 60 -20.21 8.28 -0.81
C GLU A 60 -19.60 9.42 0.01
N ALA A 61 -18.38 9.83 -0.37
CA ALA A 61 -17.72 10.97 0.24
C ALA A 61 -18.52 12.27 0.05
N THR A 62 -18.43 13.18 1.00
CA THR A 62 -19.02 14.52 0.86
C THR A 62 -18.17 15.40 -0.07
N ASP A 63 -18.74 16.48 -0.62
CA ASP A 63 -17.97 17.44 -1.42
C ASP A 63 -16.82 18.06 -0.64
N ALA A 64 -17.02 18.34 0.66
CA ALA A 64 -15.97 18.83 1.54
C ALA A 64 -14.83 17.79 1.74
N GLN A 65 -15.15 16.50 1.81
CA GLN A 65 -14.15 15.43 1.86
C GLN A 65 -13.38 15.34 0.54
N ARG A 66 -14.06 15.44 -0.61
CA ARG A 66 -13.42 15.47 -1.95
C ARG A 66 -12.49 16.67 -2.12
N GLU A 67 -12.96 17.87 -1.78
CA GLU A 67 -12.18 19.11 -1.86
C GLU A 67 -10.95 19.05 -0.96
N ALA A 68 -11.12 18.64 0.31
CA ALA A 68 -10.00 18.50 1.24
C ALA A 68 -9.00 17.40 0.85
N PHE A 69 -9.42 16.34 0.16
CA PHE A 69 -8.49 15.33 -0.36
C PHE A 69 -7.69 15.86 -1.56
N ALA A 70 -8.36 16.57 -2.48
CA ALA A 70 -7.70 17.24 -3.61
C ALA A 70 -6.70 18.33 -3.15
N ASP A 71 -7.02 19.07 -2.08
CA ASP A 71 -6.09 19.99 -1.42
C ASP A 71 -4.82 19.28 -0.94
N ALA A 72 -4.96 18.06 -0.40
CA ALA A 72 -3.83 17.26 0.10
C ALA A 72 -2.92 16.79 -1.03
N GLU A 73 -3.50 16.27 -2.13
CA GLU A 73 -2.74 15.91 -3.34
C GLU A 73 -2.03 17.13 -3.94
N ALA A 74 -2.71 18.28 -4.01
CA ALA A 74 -2.11 19.52 -4.49
C ALA A 74 -0.99 20.03 -3.57
N ALA A 75 -1.09 19.80 -2.27
CA ALA A 75 -0.04 20.13 -1.30
C ALA A 75 1.20 19.21 -1.43
N LEU A 76 0.99 17.90 -1.56
CA LEU A 76 2.06 16.94 -1.89
C LEU A 76 2.78 17.30 -3.19
N ALA A 77 2.04 17.67 -4.24
CA ALA A 77 2.63 18.09 -5.51
C ALA A 77 3.53 19.34 -5.40
N ARG A 78 3.39 20.14 -4.33
CA ARG A 78 4.26 21.28 -3.99
C ARG A 78 5.37 20.92 -2.99
N GLY A 79 5.38 19.71 -2.45
CA GLY A 79 6.24 19.30 -1.33
C GLY A 79 5.83 19.91 0.02
N ASP A 80 4.61 20.44 0.13
CA ASP A 80 4.07 21.00 1.39
C ASP A 80 3.38 19.91 2.19
N GLU A 81 4.20 19.08 2.83
CA GLU A 81 3.78 17.95 3.66
C GLU A 81 2.89 18.35 4.84
N HIS A 82 3.09 19.55 5.41
CA HIS A 82 2.30 20.02 6.54
C HIS A 82 0.90 20.44 6.09
N ALA A 83 0.78 21.12 4.95
CA ALA A 83 -0.53 21.38 4.35
C ALA A 83 -1.22 20.09 3.90
N ALA A 84 -0.48 19.09 3.40
CA ALA A 84 -1.03 17.78 3.05
C ALA A 84 -1.63 17.06 4.28
N LEU A 85 -0.90 17.03 5.40
CA LEU A 85 -1.41 16.48 6.66
C LEU A 85 -2.70 17.18 7.13
N ALA A 86 -2.70 18.51 7.15
CA ALA A 86 -3.87 19.29 7.56
C ALA A 86 -5.08 19.09 6.62
N ALA A 87 -4.83 18.89 5.32
CA ALA A 87 -5.86 18.63 4.32
C ALA A 87 -6.45 17.21 4.44
N TRP A 88 -5.62 16.17 4.65
CA TRP A 88 -6.12 14.83 4.96
C TRP A 88 -6.90 14.76 6.27
N LEU A 89 -6.45 15.47 7.31
CA LEU A 89 -7.22 15.54 8.56
C LEU A 89 -8.62 16.14 8.32
N ARG A 90 -8.74 17.24 7.54
CA ARG A 90 -10.07 17.75 7.12
C ARG A 90 -10.86 16.74 6.29
N ALA A 91 -10.23 16.06 5.33
CA ALA A 91 -10.87 15.03 4.51
C ALA A 91 -11.34 13.81 5.32
N SER A 92 -10.84 13.64 6.55
CA SER A 92 -11.27 12.61 7.50
C SER A 92 -12.46 12.98 8.40
N GLU A 93 -12.93 14.23 8.34
CA GLU A 93 -14.02 14.73 9.16
C GLU A 93 -15.40 14.36 8.58
N GLY A 94 -16.42 14.34 9.46
CA GLY A 94 -17.80 14.02 9.08
C GLY A 94 -18.09 12.50 9.01
N PRO A 95 -19.01 12.06 8.13
CA PRO A 95 -19.41 10.66 8.03
C PRO A 95 -18.29 9.79 7.48
N ALA A 96 -18.26 8.52 7.90
CA ALA A 96 -17.34 7.54 7.31
C ALA A 96 -17.68 7.30 5.82
N SER A 97 -16.64 7.34 4.99
CA SER A 97 -16.65 7.06 3.55
C SER A 97 -15.31 6.42 3.19
N GLY A 98 -15.20 5.72 2.05
CA GLY A 98 -13.91 5.18 1.59
C GLY A 98 -12.80 6.24 1.49
N LEU A 99 -13.16 7.46 1.07
CA LEU A 99 -12.23 8.60 1.01
C LEU A 99 -11.79 9.08 2.40
N ALA A 100 -12.71 9.16 3.36
CA ALA A 100 -12.38 9.56 4.73
C ALA A 100 -11.44 8.54 5.41
N ILE A 101 -11.65 7.23 5.18
CA ILE A 101 -10.75 6.16 5.66
C ILE A 101 -9.37 6.29 5.00
N SER A 102 -9.34 6.50 3.68
CA SER A 102 -8.10 6.73 2.92
C SER A 102 -7.31 7.93 3.46
N ALA A 103 -8.01 9.02 3.78
CA ALA A 103 -7.42 10.22 4.38
C ALA A 103 -6.87 9.98 5.79
N GLN A 104 -7.57 9.21 6.64
CA GLN A 104 -7.07 8.85 7.98
C GLN A 104 -5.79 8.00 7.90
N LEU A 105 -5.74 7.03 6.97
CA LEU A 105 -4.54 6.22 6.74
C LEU A 105 -3.36 7.07 6.26
N ALA A 106 -3.58 7.99 5.31
CA ALA A 106 -2.55 8.89 4.80
C ALA A 106 -2.04 9.86 5.90
N ALA A 107 -2.95 10.45 6.67
CA ALA A 107 -2.61 11.30 7.81
C ALA A 107 -1.81 10.54 8.89
N ALA A 108 -2.20 9.29 9.21
CA ALA A 108 -1.50 8.45 10.18
C ALA A 108 -0.07 8.11 9.72
N ALA A 109 0.10 7.63 8.48
CA ALA A 109 1.42 7.35 7.90
C ALA A 109 2.32 8.61 7.84
N ARG A 110 1.72 9.77 7.57
CA ARG A 110 2.43 11.06 7.60
C ARG A 110 2.90 11.43 9.02
N LEU A 111 2.06 11.25 10.04
CA LEU A 111 2.43 11.43 11.45
C LEU A 111 3.56 10.48 11.90
N GLU A 112 3.56 9.23 11.42
CA GLU A 112 4.69 8.31 11.66
C GLU A 112 5.98 8.84 11.05
N SER A 113 5.95 9.33 9.80
CA SER A 113 7.13 9.91 9.13
C SER A 113 7.68 11.17 9.82
N GLU A 114 6.83 11.88 10.56
CA GLU A 114 7.20 13.04 11.40
C GLU A 114 7.68 12.65 12.80
N ASN A 115 7.80 11.35 13.08
CA ASN A 115 8.12 10.81 14.41
C ASN A 115 7.11 11.24 15.49
N ARG A 116 5.82 11.25 15.13
CA ARG A 116 4.66 11.54 16.00
C ARG A 116 3.79 10.28 16.22
N PRO A 117 4.37 9.14 16.68
CA PRO A 117 3.67 7.85 16.71
C PRO A 117 2.46 7.81 17.65
N ALA A 118 2.41 8.66 18.67
CA ALA A 118 1.27 8.75 19.58
C ALA A 118 0.00 9.28 18.88
N GLU A 119 0.15 10.25 17.97
CA GLU A 119 -0.95 10.82 17.21
C GLU A 119 -1.39 9.88 16.07
N ALA A 120 -0.43 9.25 15.39
CA ALA A 120 -0.71 8.18 14.43
C ALA A 120 -1.50 7.03 15.08
N ARG A 121 -1.08 6.58 16.26
CA ARG A 121 -1.78 5.57 17.06
C ARG A 121 -3.22 5.96 17.39
N ALA A 122 -3.48 7.21 17.77
CA ALA A 122 -4.84 7.69 18.02
C ALA A 122 -5.74 7.64 16.76
N LEU A 123 -5.19 7.91 15.58
CA LEU A 123 -5.93 7.74 14.32
C LEU A 123 -6.19 6.26 13.99
N TYR A 124 -5.21 5.38 14.22
CA TYR A 124 -5.42 3.93 14.05
C TYR A 124 -6.45 3.36 15.04
N ASP A 125 -6.45 3.84 16.29
CA ASP A 125 -7.46 3.45 17.28
C ASP A 125 -8.87 3.86 16.81
N LYS A 126 -9.04 5.10 16.36
CA LYS A 126 -10.31 5.60 15.77
C LYS A 126 -10.74 4.80 14.52
N LEU A 127 -9.80 4.42 13.65
CA LEU A 127 -10.08 3.60 12.45
C LEU A 127 -10.58 2.19 12.83
N LEU A 128 -10.04 1.61 13.90
CA LEU A 128 -10.37 0.27 14.40
C LEU A 128 -11.62 0.24 15.29
N GLU A 129 -12.13 1.39 15.74
CA GLU A 129 -13.46 1.53 16.36
C GLU A 129 -14.58 1.65 15.32
N GLY A 130 -14.26 2.11 14.11
CA GLY A 130 -15.22 2.37 13.03
C GLY A 130 -15.29 1.26 11.96
N PRO A 131 -15.89 1.56 10.78
CA PRO A 131 -15.97 0.61 9.67
C PRO A 131 -14.61 0.09 9.17
N GLY A 132 -13.53 0.86 9.39
CA GLY A 132 -12.15 0.45 9.10
C GLY A 132 -11.73 -0.85 9.77
N ALA A 133 -12.35 -1.22 10.90
CA ALA A 133 -12.13 -2.49 11.57
C ALA A 133 -12.38 -3.74 10.70
N GLN A 134 -13.22 -3.63 9.66
CA GLN A 134 -13.59 -4.73 8.76
C GLN A 134 -12.78 -4.76 7.46
N MET A 135 -11.69 -3.99 7.38
CA MET A 135 -10.84 -3.87 6.19
C MET A 135 -9.45 -4.44 6.49
N ALA A 136 -8.98 -5.41 5.67
CA ALA A 136 -7.73 -6.13 5.94
C ALA A 136 -6.52 -5.19 5.87
N GLU A 137 -6.54 -4.25 4.94
CA GLU A 137 -5.55 -3.19 4.72
C GLU A 137 -5.41 -2.28 5.96
N VAL A 138 -6.52 -1.91 6.60
CA VAL A 138 -6.55 -1.07 7.81
C VAL A 138 -5.98 -1.84 9.00
N GLN A 139 -6.46 -3.08 9.21
CA GLN A 139 -5.97 -3.98 10.27
C GLN A 139 -4.45 -4.23 10.15
N PHE A 140 -3.97 -4.49 8.93
CA PHE A 140 -2.55 -4.67 8.64
C PHE A 140 -1.72 -3.40 8.88
N THR A 141 -2.21 -2.24 8.42
CA THR A 141 -1.47 -0.98 8.55
C THR A 141 -1.36 -0.55 10.01
N ALA A 142 -2.46 -0.64 10.78
CA ALA A 142 -2.44 -0.40 12.21
C ALA A 142 -1.54 -1.41 12.96
N ALA A 143 -1.56 -2.69 12.58
CA ALA A 143 -0.68 -3.70 13.16
C ALA A 143 0.81 -3.40 12.93
N ARG A 144 1.20 -2.90 11.74
CA ARG A 144 2.56 -2.42 11.48
C ARG A 144 2.94 -1.25 12.38
N ALA A 145 2.05 -0.26 12.53
CA ALA A 145 2.25 0.88 13.43
C ALA A 145 2.47 0.44 14.88
N PHE A 146 1.63 -0.48 15.38
CA PHE A 146 1.77 -1.03 16.73
C PHE A 146 3.08 -1.82 16.90
N ALA A 147 3.48 -2.61 15.90
CA ALA A 147 4.77 -3.33 15.93
C ALA A 147 5.96 -2.38 15.97
N ALA A 148 5.96 -1.32 15.15
CA ALA A 148 7.00 -0.28 15.14
C ALA A 148 7.05 0.49 16.48
N GLY A 149 5.90 0.72 17.11
CA GLY A 149 5.78 1.27 18.46
C GLY A 149 6.09 0.29 19.61
N GLY A 150 6.50 -0.95 19.31
CA GLY A 150 6.84 -1.98 20.30
C GLY A 150 5.64 -2.74 20.90
N ASP A 151 4.41 -2.38 20.55
CA ASP A 151 3.17 -3.02 21.00
C ASP A 151 2.90 -4.30 20.18
N SER A 152 3.74 -5.30 20.45
CA SER A 152 3.71 -6.61 19.78
C SER A 152 2.40 -7.36 20.00
N ALA A 153 1.70 -7.10 21.10
CA ALA A 153 0.42 -7.73 21.41
C ALA A 153 -0.67 -7.28 20.42
N ARG A 154 -0.88 -5.96 20.29
CA ARG A 154 -1.86 -5.40 19.35
C ARG A 154 -1.47 -5.66 17.90
N ALA A 155 -0.17 -5.68 17.57
CA ALA A 155 0.30 -6.07 16.25
C ALA A 155 -0.08 -7.51 15.88
N ILE A 156 0.13 -8.48 16.79
CA ILE A 156 -0.28 -9.87 16.58
C ILE A 156 -1.81 -9.99 16.37
N GLU A 157 -2.60 -9.23 17.12
CA GLU A 157 -4.06 -9.21 16.97
C GLU A 157 -4.51 -8.61 15.64
N GLY A 158 -3.97 -7.45 15.24
CA GLY A 158 -4.31 -6.81 13.97
C GLY A 158 -3.88 -7.62 12.73
N PHE A 159 -2.70 -8.25 12.74
CA PHE A 159 -2.31 -9.15 11.64
C PHE A 159 -3.20 -10.40 11.57
N ARG A 160 -3.64 -10.95 12.71
CA ARG A 160 -4.63 -12.04 12.73
C ARG A 160 -6.00 -11.60 12.24
N ALA A 161 -6.42 -10.36 12.54
CA ALA A 161 -7.65 -9.79 12.04
C ALA A 161 -7.61 -9.59 10.51
N ALA A 162 -6.50 -9.06 9.98
CA ALA A 162 -6.27 -8.95 8.54
C ALA A 162 -6.40 -10.31 7.83
N LEU A 163 -5.70 -11.35 8.33
CA LEU A 163 -5.78 -12.71 7.76
C LEU A 163 -7.14 -13.40 7.94
N LYS A 164 -7.96 -12.96 8.90
CA LYS A 164 -9.33 -13.46 9.08
C LYS A 164 -10.30 -12.81 8.09
N LEU A 165 -10.08 -11.54 7.75
CA LEU A 165 -10.86 -10.80 6.75
C LEU A 165 -10.49 -11.23 5.32
N GLU A 166 -9.19 -11.26 5.02
CA GLU A 166 -8.65 -11.72 3.75
C GLU A 166 -7.49 -12.69 3.97
N ALA A 167 -7.77 -13.98 3.78
CA ALA A 167 -6.78 -15.02 4.05
C ALA A 167 -5.64 -15.06 3.01
N ASP A 168 -5.86 -14.50 1.82
CA ASP A 168 -4.83 -14.30 0.76
C ASP A 168 -4.02 -12.99 0.96
N PHE A 169 -4.20 -12.29 2.09
CA PHE A 169 -3.40 -11.08 2.44
C PHE A 169 -1.96 -11.46 2.84
N LEU A 170 -1.19 -11.91 1.86
CA LEU A 170 0.15 -12.47 2.00
C LEU A 170 1.14 -11.62 2.85
N PRO A 171 1.15 -10.26 2.79
CA PRO A 171 2.08 -9.44 3.57
C PRO A 171 1.99 -9.62 5.10
N ALA A 172 0.82 -10.04 5.62
CA ALA A 172 0.64 -10.21 7.06
C ALA A 172 1.32 -11.47 7.63
N TYR A 173 1.52 -12.52 6.82
CA TYR A 173 2.10 -13.79 7.27
C TYR A 173 3.53 -13.64 7.83
N PRO A 174 4.54 -13.14 7.09
CA PRO A 174 5.92 -13.08 7.59
C PRO A 174 6.06 -12.16 8.82
N LEU A 175 5.32 -11.05 8.86
CA LEU A 175 5.34 -10.12 10.01
C LEU A 175 4.73 -10.76 11.26
N LEU A 176 3.58 -11.44 11.13
CA LEU A 176 2.96 -12.18 12.23
C LEU A 176 3.83 -13.37 12.68
N GLY A 177 4.45 -14.11 11.75
CA GLY A 177 5.38 -15.19 12.04
C GLY A 177 6.58 -14.72 12.85
N ALA A 178 7.22 -13.62 12.43
CA ALA A 178 8.33 -13.01 13.14
C ALA A 178 7.95 -12.58 14.56
N LEU A 179 6.80 -11.89 14.74
CA LEU A 179 6.31 -11.48 16.06
C LEU A 179 5.96 -12.68 16.96
N LEU A 180 5.40 -13.76 16.41
CA LEU A 180 5.12 -14.97 17.17
C LEU A 180 6.41 -15.65 17.67
N VAL A 181 7.44 -15.74 16.82
CA VAL A 181 8.77 -16.25 17.22
C VAL A 181 9.42 -15.36 18.28
N GLN A 182 9.38 -14.03 18.12
CA GLN A 182 9.88 -13.07 19.13
C GLN A 182 9.13 -13.18 20.46
N ALA A 183 7.82 -13.47 20.43
CA ALA A 183 7.00 -13.73 21.61
C ALA A 183 7.17 -15.15 22.20
N GLY A 184 8.09 -15.96 21.66
CA GLY A 184 8.34 -17.35 22.10
C GLY A 184 7.30 -18.38 21.63
N LYS A 185 6.30 -17.97 20.84
CA LYS A 185 5.15 -18.77 20.38
C LYS A 185 5.44 -19.49 19.06
N THR A 186 6.58 -20.17 19.00
CA THR A 186 7.09 -20.82 17.78
C THR A 186 6.15 -21.92 17.27
N GLU A 187 5.44 -22.58 18.18
CA GLU A 187 4.38 -23.56 17.91
C GLU A 187 3.19 -23.00 17.12
N LEU A 188 2.95 -21.68 17.18
CA LEU A 188 1.94 -20.99 16.38
C LEU A 188 2.52 -20.44 15.07
N ALA A 189 3.83 -20.15 15.02
CA ALA A 189 4.49 -19.65 13.82
C ALA A 189 4.64 -20.72 12.74
N ALA A 190 5.01 -21.96 13.10
CA ALA A 190 5.17 -23.05 12.14
C ALA A 190 3.91 -23.37 11.29
N PRO A 191 2.71 -23.61 11.86
CA PRO A 191 1.50 -23.85 11.06
C PRO A 191 1.06 -22.62 10.26
N LEU A 192 1.36 -21.40 10.73
CA LEU A 192 1.11 -20.15 10.01
C LEU A 192 1.98 -20.06 8.74
N MET A 193 3.26 -20.40 8.83
CA MET A 193 4.17 -20.43 7.67
C MET A 193 3.77 -21.52 6.67
N PHE A 194 3.34 -22.70 7.14
CA PHE A 194 2.81 -23.74 6.25
C PHE A 194 1.54 -23.30 5.48
N GLU A 195 0.67 -22.49 6.10
CA GLU A 195 -0.48 -21.91 5.40
C GLU A 195 -0.06 -20.82 4.39
N TYR A 196 0.94 -20.01 4.72
CA TYR A 196 1.56 -19.06 3.78
C TYR A 196 2.11 -19.76 2.53
N GLU A 197 2.88 -20.84 2.71
CA GLU A 197 3.44 -21.66 1.63
C GLU A 197 2.34 -22.24 0.71
N LYS A 198 1.27 -22.79 1.30
CA LYS A 198 0.13 -23.30 0.52
C LYS A 198 -0.56 -22.22 -0.31
N ARG A 199 -0.69 -21.00 0.23
CA ARG A 199 -1.37 -19.90 -0.45
C ARG A 199 -0.56 -19.32 -1.58
N ILE A 200 0.72 -19.05 -1.36
CA ILE A 200 1.60 -18.55 -2.42
C ILE A 200 1.68 -19.58 -3.57
N ASP A 201 1.75 -20.88 -3.29
CA ASP A 201 1.72 -21.90 -4.36
C ASP A 201 0.36 -22.02 -5.07
N ALA A 202 -0.77 -21.81 -4.38
CA ALA A 202 -2.08 -21.75 -5.02
C ALA A 202 -2.23 -20.50 -5.91
N LEU A 203 -1.74 -19.35 -5.46
CA LEU A 203 -1.67 -18.10 -6.22
C LEU A 203 -0.78 -18.25 -7.46
N ARG A 204 0.43 -18.83 -7.32
CA ARG A 204 1.36 -19.08 -8.45
C ARG A 204 0.71 -19.93 -9.54
N LYS A 205 0.00 -21.00 -9.16
CA LYS A 205 -0.76 -21.84 -10.10
C LYS A 205 -1.85 -21.05 -10.81
N ARG A 206 -2.62 -20.23 -10.08
CA ARG A 206 -3.68 -19.36 -10.63
C ARG A 206 -3.13 -18.31 -11.60
N LEU A 207 -1.94 -17.74 -11.36
CA LEU A 207 -1.29 -16.81 -12.30
C LEU A 207 -0.80 -17.51 -13.58
N ALA A 208 -0.25 -18.72 -13.43
CA ALA A 208 0.29 -19.51 -14.54
C ALA A 208 -0.79 -20.19 -15.41
N ASP A 209 -2.02 -20.34 -14.91
CA ASP A 209 -3.13 -20.97 -15.62
C ASP A 209 -3.66 -20.05 -16.76
N PRO A 210 -3.51 -20.43 -18.04
CA PRO A 210 -4.02 -19.62 -19.15
C PRO A 210 -5.55 -19.69 -19.30
N THR A 211 -6.23 -20.58 -18.58
CA THR A 211 -7.70 -20.71 -18.57
C THR A 211 -8.35 -19.90 -17.45
N ALA A 212 -7.58 -19.45 -16.46
CA ALA A 212 -8.05 -18.54 -15.43
C ALA A 212 -8.40 -17.16 -16.03
N GLN A 213 -9.41 -16.48 -15.45
CA GLN A 213 -9.81 -15.18 -15.96
C GLN A 213 -8.67 -14.16 -15.82
N LEU A 214 -8.46 -13.31 -16.82
CA LEU A 214 -7.42 -12.28 -16.78
C LEU A 214 -7.54 -11.39 -15.52
N GLY A 215 -8.76 -11.08 -15.08
CA GLY A 215 -9.01 -10.34 -13.83
C GLY A 215 -8.50 -11.05 -12.56
N ASP A 216 -8.61 -12.38 -12.50
CA ASP A 216 -8.09 -13.19 -11.38
C ASP A 216 -6.56 -13.25 -11.42
N ARG A 217 -5.97 -13.39 -12.61
CA ARG A 217 -4.51 -13.43 -12.82
C ARG A 217 -3.87 -12.08 -12.47
N LEU A 218 -4.50 -10.97 -12.87
CA LEU A 218 -4.10 -9.62 -12.46
C LEU A 218 -4.22 -9.42 -10.95
N ALA A 219 -5.28 -9.92 -10.30
CA ALA A 219 -5.40 -9.87 -8.85
C ALA A 219 -4.29 -10.67 -8.12
N VAL A 220 -3.75 -11.74 -8.72
CA VAL A 220 -2.55 -12.41 -8.18
C VAL A 220 -1.31 -11.52 -8.30
N ILE A 221 -1.14 -10.81 -9.42
CA ILE A 221 -0.03 -9.87 -9.60
C ILE A 221 -0.11 -8.75 -8.55
N ASP A 222 -1.30 -8.20 -8.29
CA ASP A 222 -1.52 -7.18 -7.25
C ASP A 222 -1.06 -7.69 -5.87
N VAL A 223 -1.40 -8.94 -5.50
CA VAL A 223 -0.98 -9.57 -4.23
C VAL A 223 0.53 -9.82 -4.19
N PHE A 224 1.14 -10.26 -5.29
CA PHE A 224 2.58 -10.51 -5.38
C PHE A 224 3.41 -9.22 -5.37
N ALA A 225 2.88 -8.10 -5.86
CA ALA A 225 3.52 -6.78 -5.76
C ALA A 225 3.71 -6.28 -4.32
N LEU A 226 3.02 -6.88 -3.34
CA LEU A 226 3.07 -6.51 -1.93
C LEU A 226 4.03 -7.37 -1.08
N ILE A 227 4.67 -8.39 -1.67
CA ILE A 227 5.56 -9.31 -0.95
C ILE A 227 6.93 -9.48 -1.60
N GLU A 228 7.97 -9.49 -0.77
CA GLU A 228 9.34 -9.82 -1.17
C GLU A 228 9.58 -11.33 -0.91
N ASP A 229 9.11 -12.18 -1.83
CA ASP A 229 9.25 -13.65 -1.77
C ASP A 229 9.72 -14.21 -3.12
N GLU A 230 10.81 -14.98 -3.12
CA GLU A 230 11.44 -15.52 -4.34
C GLU A 230 10.47 -16.29 -5.25
N ARG A 231 9.43 -16.91 -4.69
CA ARG A 231 8.44 -17.72 -5.43
C ARG A 231 7.40 -16.84 -6.12
N ALA A 232 7.07 -15.69 -5.53
CA ALA A 232 6.27 -14.65 -6.15
C ALA A 232 7.08 -13.95 -7.25
N THR A 233 8.31 -13.52 -6.96
CA THR A 233 9.25 -12.94 -7.94
C THR A 233 9.40 -13.85 -9.16
N ALA A 234 9.66 -15.15 -8.96
CA ALA A 234 9.80 -16.11 -10.05
C ALA A 234 8.52 -16.25 -10.91
N ALA A 235 7.33 -16.17 -10.29
CA ALA A 235 6.06 -16.24 -11.01
C ALA A 235 5.74 -14.93 -11.76
N LEU A 236 6.11 -13.77 -11.22
CA LEU A 236 6.04 -12.48 -11.92
C LEU A 236 7.01 -12.44 -13.11
N ILE A 237 8.24 -12.97 -12.97
CA ILE A 237 9.21 -13.10 -14.06
C ILE A 237 8.68 -14.00 -15.18
N GLU A 238 7.86 -15.01 -14.88
CA GLU A 238 7.20 -15.82 -15.90
C GLU A 238 6.04 -15.05 -16.55
N ALA A 239 5.20 -14.37 -15.77
CA ALA A 239 4.10 -13.54 -16.29
C ALA A 239 4.59 -12.38 -17.19
N LEU A 240 5.80 -11.86 -16.94
CA LEU A 240 6.49 -10.87 -17.76
C LEU A 240 6.78 -11.36 -19.20
N LYS A 241 6.76 -12.68 -19.44
CA LYS A 241 6.95 -13.30 -20.77
C LYS A 241 5.64 -13.52 -21.51
N SER A 242 4.50 -13.22 -20.91
CA SER A 242 3.18 -13.47 -21.52
C SER A 242 3.03 -12.71 -22.84
N ASP A 243 2.40 -13.35 -23.83
CA ASP A 243 1.97 -12.72 -25.07
C ASP A 243 0.91 -11.63 -24.81
N GLU A 244 0.12 -11.76 -23.73
CA GLU A 244 -0.89 -10.80 -23.30
C GLU A 244 -0.25 -9.52 -22.74
N PRO A 245 -0.37 -8.35 -23.42
CA PRO A 245 0.35 -7.14 -23.01
C PRO A 245 -0.05 -6.64 -21.63
N HIS A 246 -1.33 -6.74 -21.26
CA HIS A 246 -1.80 -6.33 -19.93
C HIS A 246 -1.12 -7.12 -18.81
N LEU A 247 -1.03 -8.45 -18.93
CA LEU A 247 -0.39 -9.30 -17.93
C LEU A 247 1.12 -9.04 -17.86
N ARG A 248 1.77 -8.91 -19.03
CA ARG A 248 3.20 -8.59 -19.16
C ARG A 248 3.54 -7.25 -18.50
N LEU A 249 2.75 -6.21 -18.75
CA LEU A 249 2.95 -4.87 -18.19
C LEU A 249 2.68 -4.83 -16.69
N SER A 250 1.61 -5.44 -16.20
CA SER A 250 1.32 -5.52 -14.76
C SER A 250 2.38 -6.31 -14.00
N ALA A 251 2.89 -7.42 -14.56
CA ALA A 251 4.01 -8.15 -13.98
C ALA A 251 5.29 -7.29 -13.94
N GLY A 252 5.53 -6.49 -14.98
CA GLY A 252 6.63 -5.53 -15.02
C GLY A 252 6.50 -4.40 -13.99
N ASP A 253 5.29 -3.90 -13.75
CA ASP A 253 5.01 -2.89 -12.71
C ASP A 253 5.17 -3.48 -11.30
N ALA A 254 4.69 -4.70 -11.06
CA ALA A 254 4.88 -5.40 -9.78
C ALA A 254 6.37 -5.63 -9.47
N LEU A 255 7.16 -6.11 -10.45
CA LEU A 255 8.61 -6.27 -10.32
C LEU A 255 9.36 -4.94 -10.16
N ALA A 256 8.73 -3.78 -10.41
CA ALA A 256 9.33 -2.48 -10.13
C ALA A 256 9.51 -2.21 -8.62
N ASN A 257 8.71 -2.89 -7.79
CA ASN A 257 8.76 -2.83 -6.33
C ASN A 257 9.69 -3.89 -5.73
N ASP A 258 10.25 -4.79 -6.53
CA ASP A 258 11.19 -5.82 -6.10
C ASP A 258 12.63 -5.33 -6.26
N ALA A 259 13.46 -5.58 -5.24
CA ALA A 259 14.89 -5.26 -5.25
C ALA A 259 15.77 -6.44 -5.72
N ALA A 260 15.18 -7.59 -6.04
CA ALA A 260 15.90 -8.79 -6.48
C ALA A 260 16.73 -8.55 -7.76
N PRO A 261 18.01 -8.99 -7.82
CA PRO A 261 18.83 -8.93 -9.03
C PRO A 261 18.19 -9.63 -10.24
N GLU A 262 17.46 -10.72 -10.00
CA GLU A 262 16.73 -11.50 -10.99
C GLU A 262 15.57 -10.69 -11.60
N ALA A 263 14.84 -9.93 -10.77
CA ALA A 263 13.77 -9.03 -11.22
C ALA A 263 14.33 -7.93 -12.13
N LEU A 264 15.43 -7.28 -11.71
CA LEU A 264 16.13 -6.27 -12.51
C LEU A 264 16.60 -6.82 -13.87
N LYS A 265 17.16 -8.04 -13.87
CA LYS A 265 17.62 -8.69 -15.09
C LYS A 265 16.44 -9.00 -16.04
N ALA A 266 15.38 -9.62 -15.52
CA ALA A 266 14.19 -9.96 -16.30
C ALA A 266 13.50 -8.71 -16.88
N LEU A 267 13.38 -7.63 -16.09
CA LEU A 267 12.85 -6.34 -16.56
C LEU A 267 13.71 -5.74 -17.68
N ALA A 268 15.04 -5.83 -17.59
CA ALA A 268 15.93 -5.35 -18.64
C ALA A 268 15.79 -6.18 -19.93
N GLU A 269 15.74 -7.50 -19.83
CA GLU A 269 15.53 -8.41 -20.97
C GLU A 269 14.18 -8.16 -21.65
N ALA A 270 13.09 -8.06 -20.88
CA ALA A 270 11.75 -7.76 -21.39
C ALA A 270 11.68 -6.37 -22.04
N THR A 271 12.29 -5.34 -21.43
CA THR A 271 12.35 -3.99 -22.02
C THR A 271 13.10 -4.00 -23.36
N MET A 272 14.16 -4.81 -23.49
CA MET A 272 14.90 -4.93 -24.75
C MET A 272 14.10 -5.67 -25.82
N ALA A 273 13.43 -6.76 -25.46
CA ALA A 273 12.63 -7.59 -26.35
C ALA A 273 11.30 -6.94 -26.80
N GLU A 274 10.73 -6.03 -26.01
CA GLU A 274 9.46 -5.37 -26.33
C GLU A 274 9.55 -4.54 -27.62
N ALA A 275 8.64 -4.82 -28.55
CA ALA A 275 8.57 -4.23 -29.88
C ALA A 275 7.61 -3.04 -29.94
N ASP A 276 6.55 -3.04 -29.13
CA ASP A 276 5.62 -1.91 -29.07
C ASP A 276 6.26 -0.71 -28.33
N PRO A 277 6.34 0.50 -28.93
CA PRO A 277 7.01 1.64 -28.30
C PRO A 277 6.37 2.14 -27.00
N ILE A 278 5.05 1.95 -26.82
CA ILE A 278 4.31 2.39 -25.63
C ILE A 278 4.60 1.43 -24.48
N ASN A 279 4.47 0.12 -24.74
CA ASN A 279 4.77 -0.94 -23.78
C ASN A 279 6.26 -0.91 -23.38
N LYS A 280 7.16 -0.67 -24.35
CA LYS A 280 8.60 -0.55 -24.09
C LYS A 280 8.91 0.62 -23.15
N ARG A 281 8.21 1.75 -23.30
CA ARG A 281 8.34 2.91 -22.41
C ARG A 281 7.81 2.60 -21.00
N ALA A 282 6.71 1.85 -20.88
CA ALA A 282 6.17 1.42 -19.59
C ALA A 282 7.15 0.49 -18.85
N LEU A 283 7.67 -0.56 -19.52
CA LEU A 283 8.66 -1.47 -18.95
C LEU A 283 9.97 -0.74 -18.58
N ALA A 284 10.42 0.22 -19.39
CA ALA A 284 11.58 1.05 -19.07
C ALA A 284 11.37 1.92 -17.81
N ALA A 285 10.16 2.43 -17.58
CA ALA A 285 9.81 3.17 -16.36
C ALA A 285 9.78 2.26 -15.12
N SER A 286 9.31 1.03 -15.26
CA SER A 286 9.39 -0.01 -14.20
C SER A 286 10.84 -0.38 -13.87
N LEU A 287 11.68 -0.63 -14.88
CA LEU A 287 13.11 -0.89 -14.70
C LEU A 287 13.83 0.29 -14.02
N HIS A 288 13.46 1.53 -14.36
CA HIS A 288 14.02 2.72 -13.71
C HIS A 288 13.65 2.78 -12.22
N ARG A 289 12.40 2.51 -11.85
CA ARG A 289 11.94 2.45 -10.45
C ARG A 289 12.66 1.33 -9.67
N ALA A 290 12.76 0.12 -10.23
CA ALA A 290 13.48 -0.99 -9.62
C ALA A 290 14.96 -0.63 -9.33
N LYS A 291 15.65 0.01 -10.29
CA LYS A 291 17.04 0.47 -10.09
C LYS A 291 17.15 1.50 -8.97
N ALA A 292 16.27 2.50 -8.95
CA ALA A 292 16.23 3.49 -7.89
C ALA A 292 15.97 2.85 -6.52
N ARG A 293 15.11 1.82 -6.43
CA ARG A 293 14.89 1.04 -5.20
C ARG A 293 16.14 0.32 -4.73
N VAL A 294 16.89 -0.34 -5.63
CA VAL A 294 18.16 -0.99 -5.28
C VAL A 294 19.23 0.01 -4.84
N GLU A 295 19.37 1.13 -5.56
CA GLU A 295 20.27 2.22 -5.16
C GLU A 295 19.91 2.80 -3.79
N ALA A 296 18.61 2.98 -3.51
CA ALA A 296 18.14 3.31 -2.18
C ALA A 296 18.57 2.23 -1.19
N THR A 297 18.16 0.97 -1.33
CA THR A 297 18.50 -0.12 -0.39
C THR A 297 19.99 -0.15 -0.01
N LEU A 298 20.90 0.01 -0.98
CA LEU A 298 22.35 0.07 -0.76
C LEU A 298 22.83 1.28 0.06
N ARG A 299 22.11 2.41 0.06
CA ARG A 299 22.43 3.62 0.83
C ARG A 299 21.98 3.59 2.30
N THR A 300 21.21 2.58 2.73
CA THR A 300 20.92 2.36 4.16
C THR A 300 21.74 1.18 4.64
N PRO A 301 22.63 1.38 5.62
CA PRO A 301 23.01 0.26 6.48
C PRO A 301 21.73 -0.36 7.06
N LEU A 302 21.63 -1.69 7.08
CA LEU A 302 20.61 -2.34 7.90
C LEU A 302 20.72 -1.78 9.34
N PRO A 303 19.61 -1.48 10.04
CA PRO A 303 19.68 -1.20 11.45
C PRO A 303 20.33 -2.42 12.13
N ALA A 304 21.48 -2.21 12.77
CA ALA A 304 22.18 -3.27 13.44
C ALA A 304 21.23 -3.91 14.47
N LEU A 305 21.03 -5.22 14.38
CA LEU A 305 20.17 -5.94 15.31
C LEU A 305 20.53 -5.55 16.74
N PRO A 306 19.57 -5.13 17.58
CA PRO A 306 19.86 -4.74 18.95
C PRO A 306 20.54 -5.91 19.64
N LYS A 307 21.76 -5.69 20.13
CA LYS A 307 22.54 -6.72 20.80
C LYS A 307 21.70 -7.31 21.94
N PRO A 308 21.66 -8.64 22.11
CA PRO A 308 20.88 -9.25 23.18
C PRO A 308 21.28 -8.63 24.51
N GLN A 309 20.32 -8.01 25.20
CA GLN A 309 20.56 -7.42 26.51
C GLN A 309 20.94 -8.56 27.46
N PRO A 310 22.02 -8.43 28.25
CA PRO A 310 22.35 -9.45 29.24
C PRO A 310 21.18 -9.58 30.23
N ALA A 311 20.77 -10.82 30.49
CA ALA A 311 19.64 -11.10 31.39
C ALA A 311 19.84 -10.39 32.74
N ALA A 312 18.82 -9.67 33.20
CA ALA A 312 18.85 -9.03 34.51
C ALA A 312 19.10 -10.10 35.59
N PRO A 313 20.02 -9.86 36.55
CA PRO A 313 20.28 -10.83 37.60
C PRO A 313 19.02 -11.03 38.43
N ALA A 314 18.64 -12.30 38.63
CA ALA A 314 17.49 -12.65 39.46
C ALA A 314 17.69 -12.10 40.88
N GLN A 315 16.77 -11.25 41.32
CA GLN A 315 16.71 -10.82 42.72
C GLN A 315 16.19 -12.00 43.55
N GLN A 316 17.03 -12.46 44.49
CA GLN A 316 16.68 -13.36 45.60
C GLN A 316 16.63 -12.54 46.89
#